data_AF-A0A270B4N6-F1
#
_entry.id   AF-A0A270B4N6-F1
#
_cell.length_a   1.000
_cell.length_b   1.000
_cell.length_c   1.000
_cell.angle_alpha   90.00
_cell.angle_beta   90.00
_cell.angle_gamma   90.00
#
_symmetry.space_group_name_H-M   'P 1'
#
loop_
_entity.id
_entity.type
_entity.pdbx_description
1 polymer ?
#
loop_
_entity_poly.entity_id
_entity_poly.type
_entity_poly.pdbx_seq_one_letter_code
_entity_poly.pdbx_strand_id
1 'polypeptide(L)' 'MRCPCANQQITSSLIRTRVEHAVADMKSQTEQFIRTVGITGAVMTIGLANTVYNMRRFLFMKRMNASA' A
#
# COMPACT_ATOMS: atom_id res chain seq x y z
N MET A 1 18.24 8.53 29.15
CA MET A 1 18.80 7.78 28.01
C MET A 1 17.67 7.04 27.30
N ARG A 2 17.35 7.35 26.03
CA ARG A 2 16.35 6.58 25.25
C ARG A 2 17.09 5.51 24.46
N CYS A 3 16.75 4.24 24.67
CA CYS A 3 17.39 3.12 23.97
C CYS A 3 17.08 3.19 22.46
N PRO A 4 18.10 3.07 21.58
CA PRO A 4 17.93 3.19 20.12
C PRO A 4 16.98 2.12 19.53
N CYS A 5 16.83 0.97 20.20
CA CYS A 5 15.90 -0.10 19.83
C CYS A 5 14.41 0.30 19.96
N ALA A 6 14.05 1.21 20.86
CA ALA A 6 12.67 1.70 20.99
C ALA A 6 12.27 2.59 19.80
N ASN A 7 13.20 3.43 19.31
CA ASN A 7 12.96 4.24 18.12
C ASN A 7 12.85 3.36 16.85
N GLN A 8 13.61 2.26 16.80
CA GLN A 8 13.55 1.30 15.70
C GLN A 8 12.19 0.57 15.63
N GLN A 9 11.58 0.25 16.78
CA GLN A 9 10.24 -0.36 16.83
C GLN A 9 9.13 0.62 16.46
N ILE A 10 9.21 1.88 16.92
CA ILE A 10 8.23 2.92 16.57
C ILE A 10 8.26 3.22 15.07
N THR A 11 9.47 3.34 14.49
CA THR A 11 9.62 3.56 13.04
C THR A 11 9.17 2.35 12.23
N SER A 12 9.55 1.14 12.64
CA SER A 12 9.16 -0.09 11.94
C SER A 12 7.65 -0.37 12.00
N SER A 13 6.99 -0.05 13.12
CA SER A 13 5.54 -0.25 13.27
C SER A 13 4.74 0.71 12.37
N LEU A 14 5.14 1.98 12.24
CA LEU A 14 4.50 2.94 11.34
C LEU A 14 4.66 2.57 9.86
N ILE A 15 5.86 2.11 9.48
CA ILE A 15 6.12 1.63 8.12
C ILE A 15 5.27 0.39 7.84
N ARG A 16 5.20 -0.55 8.78
CA ARG A 16 4.41 -1.77 8.66
C ARG A 16 2.92 -1.45 8.46
N THR A 17 2.32 -0.56 9.26
CA THR A 17 0.91 -0.19 9.09
C THR A 17 0.62 0.44 7.73
N ARG A 18 1.53 1.26 7.19
CA ARG A 18 1.37 1.87 5.86
C ARG A 18 1.45 0.85 4.73
N VAL A 19 2.36 -0.12 4.86
CA VAL A 19 2.54 -1.20 3.88
C VAL A 19 1.39 -2.21 3.97
N GLU A 20 0.99 -2.62 5.17
CA GLU A 20 -0.12 -3.55 5.41
C GLU A 20 -1.44 -3.03 4.84
N HIS A 21 -1.72 -1.73 4.97
CA HIS A 21 -2.91 -1.14 4.37
C HIS A 21 -2.89 -1.24 2.84
N ALA A 22 -1.78 -0.88 2.19
CA ALA A 22 -1.66 -0.97 0.74
C ALA A 22 -1.72 -2.43 0.25
N VAL A 23 -1.09 -3.35 1.00
CA VAL A 23 -1.10 -4.79 0.70
C VAL A 23 -2.50 -5.39 0.86
N ALA A 24 -3.26 -4.97 1.88
CA ALA A 24 -4.65 -5.42 2.06
C ALA A 24 -5.57 -4.91 0.93
N ASP A 25 -5.39 -3.66 0.47
CA ASP A 25 -6.13 -3.11 -0.67
C ASP A 25 -5.77 -3.83 -1.98
N MET A 26 -4.47 -4.09 -2.22
CA MET A 26 -4.04 -4.88 -3.38
C MET A 26 -4.63 -6.29 -3.36
N LYS A 27 -4.69 -6.93 -2.18
CA LYS A 27 -5.26 -8.27 -1.99
C LYS A 27 -6.78 -8.32 -2.18
N SER A 28 -7.50 -7.23 -1.90
CA SER A 28 -8.94 -7.12 -2.14
C SER A 28 -9.26 -6.89 -3.62
N GLN A 29 -8.41 -6.16 -4.35
CA GLN A 29 -8.59 -5.87 -5.77
C GLN A 29 -8.21 -7.04 -6.69
N THR A 30 -7.28 -7.89 -6.25
CA THR A 30 -6.79 -9.03 -7.03
C THR A 30 -7.36 -10.37 -6.57
N GLU A 31 -8.52 -10.35 -5.89
CA GLU A 31 -9.23 -11.51 -5.30
C GLU A 31 -8.52 -12.85 -5.50
N GLN A 32 -7.61 -13.14 -4.57
CA GLN A 32 -6.87 -14.39 -4.45
C GLN A 32 -5.97 -14.80 -5.63
N PHE A 33 -4.69 -14.50 -5.40
CA PHE A 33 -3.51 -14.92 -6.15
C PHE A 33 -3.45 -14.29 -7.53
N ILE A 34 -2.29 -13.75 -7.86
CA ILE A 34 -1.95 -13.39 -9.21
C ILE A 34 -1.95 -14.72 -10.01
N ARG A 35 -3.10 -15.09 -10.59
CA ARG A 35 -3.28 -16.33 -11.38
C ARG A 35 -2.81 -16.16 -12.82
N THR A 36 -2.00 -15.14 -13.10
CA THR A 36 -1.43 -14.93 -14.44
C THR A 36 -0.33 -15.94 -14.69
N VAL A 37 -0.44 -16.65 -15.82
CA VAL A 37 0.62 -17.53 -16.32
C VAL A 37 1.80 -16.66 -16.74
N GLY A 38 2.84 -16.64 -15.92
CA GLY A 38 4.10 -15.96 -16.21
C GLY A 38 4.35 -14.69 -15.38
N ILE A 39 5.64 -14.46 -15.11
CA ILE A 39 6.14 -13.37 -14.27
C ILE A 39 5.76 -12.00 -14.83
N THR A 40 5.78 -11.83 -16.16
CA THR A 40 5.45 -10.56 -16.82
C THR A 40 4.00 -10.13 -16.55
N GLY A 41 3.04 -11.05 -16.63
CA GLY A 41 1.64 -10.77 -16.31
C GLY A 41 1.44 -10.46 -14.82
N ALA A 42 2.24 -11.10 -13.97
CA ALA A 42 2.21 -10.85 -12.53
C ALA A 42 2.71 -9.45 -12.18
N VAL A 43 3.85 -9.05 -12.74
CA VAL A 43 4.42 -7.71 -12.56
C VAL A 43 3.46 -6.64 -13.06
N MET A 44 2.82 -6.86 -14.22
CA MET A 44 1.86 -5.91 -14.78
C MET A 44 0.61 -5.74 -13.89
N THR A 45 0.09 -6.85 -13.34
CA THR A 45 -1.07 -6.82 -12.44
C THR A 45 -0.75 -6.11 -11.12
N ILE A 46 0.42 -6.39 -10.53
CA ILE A 46 0.91 -5.69 -9.33
C ILE A 46 1.09 -4.20 -9.62
N GLY A 47 1.72 -3.84 -10.74
CA GLY A 47 1.94 -2.46 -11.15
C GLY A 47 0.64 -1.68 -11.34
N LEU A 48 -0.37 -2.32 -11.92
CA LEU A 48 -1.71 -1.74 -12.06
C LEU A 48 -2.37 -1.54 -10.70
N ALA A 49 -2.37 -2.56 -9.83
CA ALA A 49 -2.95 -2.46 -8.49
C ALA A 49 -2.33 -1.32 -7.68
N ASN A 50 -0.99 -1.15 -7.73
CA ASN A 50 -0.31 -0.03 -7.10
C ASN A 50 -0.73 1.33 -7.68
N THR A 51 -0.86 1.45 -9.01
CA THR A 51 -1.29 2.68 -9.67
C THR A 51 -2.71 3.07 -9.22
N VAL A 52 -3.63 2.10 -9.20
CA VAL A 52 -5.01 2.35 -8.78
C VAL A 52 -5.08 2.75 -7.31
N TYR A 53 -4.30 2.11 -6.42
CA TYR A 53 -4.21 2.51 -5.00
C TYR A 53 -3.73 3.96 -4.85
N ASN A 54 -2.65 4.35 -5.56
CA ASN A 54 -2.12 5.71 -5.50
C ASN A 54 -3.12 6.74 -6.03
N MET A 55 -3.85 6.45 -7.10
CA MET A 55 -4.88 7.35 -7.65
C MET A 55 -6.08 7.49 -6.72
N ARG A 56 -6.57 6.40 -6.12
CA ARG A 56 -7.65 6.44 -5.12
C ARG A 56 -7.26 7.29 -3.91
N ARG A 57 -6.02 7.13 -3.43
CA ARG A 57 -5.47 7.92 -2.33
C ARG A 57 -5.34 9.40 -2.68
N PHE A 58 -4.91 9.73 -3.89
CA PHE A 58 -4.83 11.11 -4.37
C PHE A 58 -6.20 11.78 -4.41
N LEU A 59 -7.23 11.10 -4.95
CA LEU A 59 -8.60 11.62 -4.97
C LEU A 59 -9.15 11.85 -3.56
N PHE A 60 -8.86 10.96 -2.62
CA PHE A 60 -9.25 11.13 -1.22
C PHE A 60 -8.62 12.39 -0.60
N MET A 61 -7.31 12.59 -0.77
CA MET A 61 -6.63 13.80 -0.30
C MET A 61 -7.17 15.06 -0.97
N LYS A 62 -7.44 15.02 -2.28
CA LYS A 62 -8.05 16.15 -3.00
C LYS A 62 -9.44 16.47 -2.47
N ARG A 63 -10.27 15.49 -2.14
CA ARG A 63 -11.59 15.70 -1.52
C ARG A 63 -11.49 16.32 -0.13
N MET A 64 -10.56 15.86 0.69
CA MET A 64 -10.33 16.45 2.02
C MET A 64 -9.88 17.91 1.92
N ASN A 65 -8.95 18.21 1.01
CA ASN A 65 -8.48 19.59 0.80
C ASN A 65 -9.55 20.51 0.19
N ALA A 66 -10.48 19.98 -0.61
CA ALA A 66 -11.59 20.75 -1.16
C ALA A 66 -12.72 21.02 -0.13
N SER A 67 -12.68 20.35 1.02
CA SER A 67 -13.66 20.51 2.10
C SER A 67 -13.15 21.36 3.27
N ALA A 68 -11.93 21.92 3.13
CA ALA A 68 -11.29 22.83 4.08
C ALA A 68 -11.40 24.28 3.57
#